data_AF-A0ABD0PTF9-F1
#
_entry.id   AF-A0ABD0PTF9-F1
#
_cell.length_a   1.000
_cell.length_b   1.000
_cell.length_c   1.000
_cell.angle_alpha   90.00
_cell.angle_beta   90.00
_cell.angle_gamma   90.00
#
_symmetry.space_group_name_H-M   'P 1'
#
loop_
_entity.id
_entity.type
_entity.pdbx_description
1 polymer ?
#
loop_
_entity_poly.entity_id
_entity_poly.type
_entity_poly.pdbx_seq_one_letter_code
_entity_poly.pdbx_strand_id
1 'polypeptide(L)'
;MPAADPEPDTELKKSALCLLLCTSLDVQLPDADQYKTLKDVVKATVACLHGAAQSSTHSDEAKHYVSAERLLLQQAQRDSFPEEVKALSSNQPLPPNSRLVSLSPEYDEDTGLIRVGRRLCHAEHIDLNVLHPIVLDTHQQLTKLLIKEYDANLLHPGPERVLVELKRHFWILRGRAAIKKCQLACTDCQKWRAQPKIPMMADLPPARLRLYKPPFSSTEMDCFGPFTVKIGRQTEKRWGIVFKCMTTRCLHLDLLESLDSDAFLMSLRRFIARRGKPFELFSDNGTNFVGGNQEIKEAYEAMAPRLKEQLVEHKISFRFIPPSAPHFGSIREREVKSVKQALK
;
A
#
# COMPACT_ATOMS: atom_id res chain seq x y z
N MET A 1 -91.49 -31.89 57.80
CA MET A 1 -90.75 -33.17 57.78
C MET A 1 -90.59 -33.59 56.32
N PRO A 2 -89.37 -33.93 55.86
CA PRO A 2 -88.27 -33.00 55.70
C PRO A 2 -88.02 -32.65 54.23
N ALA A 3 -87.43 -31.47 54.05
CA ALA A 3 -86.82 -31.00 52.83
C ALA A 3 -85.55 -31.81 52.51
N ALA A 4 -85.30 -32.04 51.22
CA ALA A 4 -84.02 -32.51 50.71
C ALA A 4 -83.42 -31.38 49.88
N ASP A 5 -82.28 -30.89 50.34
CA ASP A 5 -81.45 -29.85 49.70
C ASP A 5 -80.97 -30.31 48.31
N PRO A 6 -80.90 -29.41 47.31
CA PRO A 6 -79.93 -29.52 46.25
C PRO A 6 -78.67 -28.71 46.59
N GLU A 7 -77.53 -29.39 46.52
CA GLU A 7 -76.16 -28.90 46.65
C GLU A 7 -75.92 -27.58 45.89
N PRO A 8 -75.20 -26.59 46.46
CA PRO A 8 -74.69 -25.46 45.68
C PRO A 8 -73.40 -25.87 44.95
N ASP A 9 -73.53 -26.17 43.66
CA ASP A 9 -72.41 -26.24 42.72
C ASP A 9 -71.66 -24.91 42.74
N THR A 10 -70.54 -24.90 43.46
CA THR A 10 -69.64 -23.75 43.57
C THR A 10 -68.72 -23.75 42.36
N GLU A 11 -69.23 -23.30 41.21
CA GLU A 11 -68.37 -22.92 40.08
C GLU A 11 -67.61 -21.63 40.45
N LEU A 12 -66.40 -21.81 40.98
CA LEU A 12 -65.39 -20.75 41.06
C LEU A 12 -65.05 -20.28 39.63
N LYS A 13 -65.73 -19.24 39.14
CA LYS A 13 -65.26 -18.47 37.99
C LYS A 13 -63.92 -17.84 38.37
N LYS A 14 -62.82 -18.46 37.95
CA LYS A 14 -61.50 -17.83 37.96
C LYS A 14 -61.61 -16.53 37.17
N SER A 15 -61.46 -15.40 37.84
CA SER A 15 -61.30 -14.11 37.18
C SER A 15 -59.99 -14.15 36.38
N ALA A 16 -60.11 -14.29 35.06
CA ALA A 16 -58.98 -14.18 34.16
C ALA A 16 -58.56 -12.71 34.12
N LEU A 17 -57.51 -12.40 34.87
CA LEU A 17 -56.87 -11.08 34.84
C LEU A 17 -56.07 -10.97 33.55
N CYS A 18 -56.68 -10.37 32.53
CA CYS A 18 -56.05 -10.16 31.23
C CYS A 18 -55.16 -8.91 31.32
N LEU A 19 -53.90 -9.09 31.72
CA LEU A 19 -52.88 -8.05 31.64
C LEU A 19 -52.29 -8.05 30.24
N LEU A 20 -52.53 -6.97 29.50
CA LEU A 20 -51.73 -6.61 28.33
C LEU A 20 -50.35 -6.18 28.82
N LEU A 21 -49.40 -7.11 28.84
CA LEU A 21 -47.98 -6.78 28.91
C LEU A 21 -47.54 -6.24 27.54
N CYS A 22 -47.50 -4.91 27.39
CA CYS A 22 -46.67 -4.30 26.37
C CYS A 22 -45.21 -4.37 26.84
N THR A 23 -44.51 -5.46 26.51
CA THR A 23 -43.04 -5.44 26.54
C THR A 23 -42.57 -4.66 25.33
N SER A 24 -42.10 -3.43 25.51
CA SER A 24 -41.19 -2.82 24.56
C SER A 24 -39.99 -3.75 24.46
N LEU A 25 -39.85 -4.49 23.36
CA LEU A 25 -38.65 -5.26 23.08
C LEU A 25 -37.52 -4.25 22.87
N ASP A 26 -36.83 -3.89 23.96
CA ASP A 26 -35.49 -3.30 23.90
C ASP A 26 -34.55 -4.40 23.41
N VAL A 27 -34.58 -4.66 22.10
CA VAL A 27 -33.65 -5.58 21.45
C VAL A 27 -32.26 -4.97 21.63
N GLN A 28 -31.46 -5.54 22.52
CA GLN A 28 -30.06 -5.16 22.67
C GLN A 28 -29.31 -5.54 21.38
N LEU A 29 -29.03 -4.54 20.56
CA LEU A 29 -28.25 -4.69 19.34
C LEU A 29 -26.78 -5.00 19.71
N PRO A 30 -26.07 -5.79 18.89
CA PRO A 30 -24.66 -6.06 19.12
C PRO A 30 -23.82 -4.78 18.99
N ASP A 31 -22.85 -4.63 19.88
CA ASP A 31 -21.94 -3.48 19.89
C ASP A 31 -21.00 -3.52 18.68
N ALA A 32 -21.06 -2.47 17.85
CA ALA A 32 -20.27 -2.37 16.63
C ALA A 32 -18.75 -2.33 16.89
N ASP A 33 -18.29 -1.96 18.10
CA ASP A 33 -16.87 -1.93 18.48
C ASP A 33 -16.23 -3.31 18.53
N GLN A 34 -17.03 -4.37 18.68
CA GLN A 34 -16.53 -5.75 18.78
C GLN A 34 -16.17 -6.36 17.41
N TYR A 35 -16.52 -5.69 16.31
CA TYR A 35 -16.43 -6.26 14.97
C TYR A 35 -15.43 -5.52 14.07
N LYS A 36 -14.86 -6.28 13.11
CA LYS A 36 -13.84 -5.78 12.18
C LYS A 36 -14.36 -5.48 10.77
N THR A 37 -15.54 -6.01 10.43
CA THR A 37 -16.20 -5.84 9.14
C THR A 37 -17.67 -5.49 9.33
N LEU A 38 -18.24 -4.70 8.41
CA LEU A 38 -19.66 -4.35 8.47
C LEU A 38 -20.54 -5.60 8.33
N LYS A 39 -20.20 -6.49 7.39
CA LYS A 39 -20.92 -7.75 7.15
C LYS A 39 -21.08 -8.59 8.41
N ASP A 40 -20.06 -8.64 9.27
CA ASP A 40 -20.13 -9.40 10.53
C ASP A 40 -21.11 -8.76 11.53
N VAL A 41 -21.13 -7.42 11.63
CA VAL A 41 -22.09 -6.69 12.48
C VAL A 41 -23.51 -6.91 12.00
N VAL A 42 -23.75 -6.81 10.69
CA VAL A 42 -25.09 -7.02 10.12
C VAL A 42 -25.55 -8.46 10.36
N LYS A 43 -24.69 -9.45 10.11
CA LYS A 43 -25.01 -10.87 10.39
C LYS A 43 -25.33 -11.12 11.86
N ALA A 44 -24.54 -10.55 12.78
CA ALA A 44 -24.81 -10.67 14.21
C ALA A 44 -26.16 -10.04 14.58
N THR A 45 -26.48 -8.89 13.98
CA THR A 45 -27.76 -8.20 14.19
C THR A 45 -28.94 -9.01 13.68
N VAL A 46 -28.83 -9.60 12.49
CA VAL A 46 -29.85 -10.52 11.94
C VAL A 46 -30.06 -11.71 12.89
N ALA A 47 -28.97 -12.30 13.40
CA ALA A 47 -29.04 -13.44 14.32
C ALA A 47 -29.71 -13.06 15.66
N CYS A 48 -29.47 -11.85 16.18
CA CYS A 48 -30.15 -11.34 17.37
C CYS A 48 -31.65 -11.10 17.15
N LEU A 49 -32.05 -10.67 15.95
CA LEU A 49 -33.45 -10.33 15.64
C LEU A 49 -34.32 -11.54 15.31
N HIS A 50 -33.78 -12.53 14.61
CA HIS A 50 -34.56 -13.65 14.06
C HIS A 50 -34.22 -15.01 14.66
N GLY A 51 -33.19 -15.08 15.51
CA GLY A 51 -32.70 -16.31 16.13
C GLY A 51 -32.00 -17.25 15.12
N ALA A 52 -31.21 -18.20 15.61
CA ALA A 52 -30.44 -19.13 14.77
C ALA A 52 -31.28 -20.20 14.03
N ALA A 53 -32.61 -20.23 14.22
CA ALA A 53 -33.44 -21.40 13.96
C ALA A 53 -34.51 -21.24 12.86
N GLN A 54 -34.61 -20.11 12.16
CA GLN A 54 -35.62 -19.94 11.11
C GLN A 54 -35.06 -20.38 9.74
N SER A 55 -35.68 -21.42 9.17
CA SER A 55 -35.48 -21.84 7.78
C SER A 55 -36.25 -20.89 6.85
N SER A 56 -35.67 -19.72 6.57
CA SER A 56 -36.28 -18.70 5.71
C SER A 56 -36.06 -18.99 4.22
N THR A 57 -37.02 -18.61 3.37
CA THR A 57 -36.82 -18.56 1.91
C THR A 57 -35.82 -17.45 1.55
N HIS A 58 -35.13 -17.55 0.40
CA HIS A 58 -34.15 -16.52 -0.04
C HIS A 58 -34.72 -15.08 -0.08
N SER A 59 -36.03 -14.92 -0.30
CA SER A 59 -36.70 -13.62 -0.31
C SER A 59 -36.82 -13.01 1.09
N ASP A 60 -37.04 -13.85 2.12
CA ASP A 60 -37.18 -13.37 3.50
C ASP A 60 -35.81 -13.01 4.08
N GLU A 61 -34.79 -13.79 3.74
CA GLU A 61 -33.40 -13.53 4.11
C GLU A 61 -32.94 -12.10 3.69
N ALA A 62 -33.18 -11.70 2.44
CA ALA A 62 -32.82 -10.35 1.97
C ALA A 62 -33.52 -9.23 2.77
N LYS A 63 -34.79 -9.42 3.16
CA LYS A 63 -35.53 -8.45 3.98
C LYS A 63 -34.96 -8.34 5.39
N HIS A 64 -34.49 -9.46 5.96
CA HIS A 64 -33.84 -9.49 7.28
C HIS A 64 -32.53 -8.69 7.31
N TYR A 65 -31.71 -8.76 6.25
CA TYR A 65 -30.49 -7.96 6.18
C TYR A 65 -30.79 -6.45 6.07
N VAL A 66 -31.76 -6.07 5.24
CA VAL A 66 -32.17 -4.66 5.08
C VAL A 66 -32.75 -4.10 6.39
N SER A 67 -33.55 -4.88 7.12
CA SER A 67 -34.10 -4.45 8.40
C SER A 67 -33.00 -4.30 9.47
N ALA A 68 -32.02 -5.21 9.50
CA ALA A 68 -30.87 -5.15 10.40
C ALA A 68 -29.98 -3.93 10.11
N GLU A 69 -29.65 -3.66 8.85
CA GLU A 69 -28.89 -2.46 8.46
C GLU A 69 -29.60 -1.18 8.88
N ARG A 70 -30.91 -1.09 8.63
CA ARG A 70 -31.72 0.06 9.07
C ARG A 70 -31.67 0.26 10.57
N LEU A 71 -31.80 -0.81 11.37
CA LEU A 71 -31.75 -0.74 12.82
C LEU A 71 -30.38 -0.27 13.34
N LEU A 72 -29.28 -0.76 12.74
CA LEU A 72 -27.93 -0.30 13.07
C LEU A 72 -27.75 1.20 12.78
N LEU A 73 -28.27 1.67 11.64
CA LEU A 73 -28.22 3.09 11.29
C LEU A 73 -29.05 3.95 12.24
N GLN A 74 -30.25 3.49 12.62
CA GLN A 74 -31.10 4.16 13.60
C GLN A 74 -30.39 4.27 14.95
N GLN A 75 -29.77 3.18 15.40
CA GLN A 75 -29.03 3.17 16.66
C GLN A 75 -27.83 4.13 16.61
N ALA A 76 -27.03 4.09 15.54
CA ALA A 76 -25.90 4.99 15.36
C ALA A 76 -26.32 6.48 15.36
N GLN A 77 -27.50 6.79 14.83
CA GLN A 77 -28.06 8.15 14.88
C GLN A 77 -28.56 8.53 16.27
N ARG A 78 -29.27 7.64 16.98
CA ARG A 78 -29.69 7.87 18.37
C ARG A 78 -28.50 8.12 19.29
N ASP A 79 -27.41 7.38 19.09
CA ASP A 79 -26.20 7.51 19.90
C ASP A 79 -25.41 8.80 19.58
N SER A 80 -25.47 9.27 18.33
CA SER A 80 -24.70 10.45 17.89
C SER A 80 -25.46 11.77 17.96
N PHE A 81 -26.78 11.72 17.83
CA PHE A 81 -27.68 12.86 17.66
C PHE A 81 -28.98 12.68 18.47
N PRO A 82 -28.91 12.39 19.80
CA PRO A 82 -30.09 12.06 20.59
C PRO A 82 -31.09 13.21 20.70
N GLU A 83 -30.61 14.45 20.77
CA GLU A 83 -31.45 15.65 20.85
C GLU A 83 -32.14 15.92 19.51
N GLU A 84 -31.41 15.78 18.41
CA GLU A 84 -31.95 15.98 17.07
C GLU A 84 -32.98 14.92 16.70
N VAL A 85 -32.76 13.66 17.06
CA VAL A 85 -33.75 12.60 16.84
C VAL A 85 -35.05 12.92 17.58
N LYS A 86 -35.00 13.37 18.83
CA LYS A 86 -36.19 13.74 19.63
C LYS A 86 -36.90 14.97 19.07
N ALA A 87 -36.14 15.99 18.68
CA ALA A 87 -36.70 17.22 18.14
C ALA A 87 -37.38 16.97 16.78
N LEU A 88 -36.69 16.29 15.86
CA LEU A 88 -37.22 16.04 14.52
C LEU A 88 -38.39 15.05 14.51
N SER A 89 -38.37 14.02 15.37
CA SER A 89 -39.51 13.09 15.49
C SER A 89 -40.78 13.75 16.05
N SER A 90 -40.63 14.85 16.80
CA SER A 90 -41.73 15.64 17.35
C SER A 90 -42.07 16.88 16.51
N ASN A 91 -41.49 17.01 15.31
CA ASN A 91 -41.61 18.19 14.43
C ASN A 91 -41.25 19.53 15.13
N GLN A 92 -40.28 19.49 16.05
CA GLN A 92 -39.76 20.67 16.74
C GLN A 92 -38.51 21.23 16.02
N PRO A 93 -38.27 22.55 16.10
CA PRO A 93 -37.06 23.15 15.55
C PRO A 93 -35.82 22.61 16.26
N LEU A 94 -34.75 22.38 15.49
CA LEU A 94 -33.47 21.94 16.05
C LEU A 94 -32.83 22.99 16.96
N PRO A 95 -32.08 22.57 17.98
CA PRO A 95 -31.30 23.49 18.80
C PRO A 95 -30.25 24.22 17.93
N PRO A 96 -30.01 25.52 18.18
CA PRO A 96 -29.12 26.33 17.34
C PRO A 96 -27.66 25.83 17.32
N ASN A 97 -27.25 25.06 18.33
CA ASN A 97 -25.92 24.46 18.44
C ASN A 97 -25.80 23.08 17.78
N SER A 98 -26.87 22.56 17.16
CA SER A 98 -26.81 21.23 16.54
C SER A 98 -25.82 21.21 15.36
N ARG A 99 -25.10 20.08 15.25
CA ARG A 99 -24.17 19.82 14.14
C ARG A 99 -24.89 19.70 12.79
N LEU A 100 -26.21 19.51 12.81
CA LEU A 100 -27.02 19.21 11.63
C LEU A 100 -27.78 20.42 11.10
N VAL A 101 -27.87 21.55 11.81
CA VAL A 101 -28.69 22.73 11.41
C VAL A 101 -28.41 23.18 9.98
N SER A 102 -27.14 23.21 9.57
CA SER A 102 -26.72 23.62 8.22
C SER A 102 -27.17 22.70 7.08
N LEU A 103 -27.65 21.49 7.40
CA LEU A 103 -28.03 20.46 6.44
C LEU A 103 -29.55 20.39 6.20
N SER A 104 -30.33 21.27 6.82
CA SER A 104 -31.81 21.26 6.80
C SER A 104 -32.38 19.87 7.05
N PRO A 105 -31.99 19.18 8.14
CA PRO A 105 -32.23 17.75 8.31
C PRO A 105 -33.73 17.45 8.44
N GLU A 106 -34.13 16.33 7.85
CA GLU A 106 -35.50 15.82 7.88
C GLU A 106 -35.53 14.45 8.52
N TYR A 107 -36.60 14.15 9.27
CA TYR A 107 -36.85 12.83 9.80
C TYR A 107 -37.77 12.06 8.87
N ASP A 108 -37.29 10.92 8.40
CA ASP A 108 -38.05 10.00 7.57
C ASP A 108 -38.87 9.09 8.49
N GLU A 109 -40.20 9.27 8.51
CA GLU A 109 -41.11 8.51 9.38
C GLU A 109 -41.14 7.01 9.01
N ASP A 110 -40.95 6.66 7.74
CA ASP A 110 -40.99 5.28 7.26
C ASP A 110 -39.73 4.50 7.66
N THR A 111 -38.57 5.16 7.58
CA THR A 111 -37.29 4.52 7.91
C THR A 111 -36.81 4.81 9.33
N GLY A 112 -37.38 5.80 10.02
CA GLY A 112 -36.95 6.26 11.33
C GLY A 112 -35.56 6.88 11.36
N LEU A 113 -35.10 7.44 10.23
CA LEU A 113 -33.74 7.95 10.05
C LEU A 113 -33.74 9.45 9.75
N ILE A 114 -32.70 10.14 10.23
CA ILE A 114 -32.39 11.52 9.87
C ILE A 114 -31.69 11.53 8.50
N ARG A 115 -32.25 12.29 7.57
CA ARG A 115 -31.71 12.51 6.22
C ARG A 115 -31.39 13.99 5.98
N VAL A 116 -30.52 14.25 5.01
CA VAL A 116 -30.21 15.63 4.58
C VAL A 116 -31.40 16.22 3.82
N GLY A 117 -31.69 17.49 4.10
CA GLY A 117 -32.84 18.22 3.58
C GLY A 117 -32.90 18.38 2.07
N ARG A 118 -34.10 18.71 1.60
CA ARG A 118 -34.41 18.72 0.18
C ARG A 118 -33.83 19.93 -0.56
N ARG A 119 -32.95 19.70 -1.54
CA ARG A 119 -32.58 20.68 -2.59
C ARG A 119 -33.07 20.28 -3.98
N LEU A 120 -33.48 19.02 -4.15
CA LEU A 120 -33.88 18.41 -5.42
C LEU A 120 -35.32 17.88 -5.38
N CYS A 121 -36.23 18.56 -4.65
CA CYS A 121 -37.61 18.12 -4.40
C CYS A 121 -38.42 17.78 -5.67
N HIS A 122 -38.09 18.41 -6.79
CA HIS A 122 -38.84 18.29 -8.05
C HIS A 122 -38.29 17.19 -8.98
N ALA A 123 -37.27 16.45 -8.54
CA ALA A 123 -36.68 15.37 -9.34
C ALA A 123 -37.37 14.03 -9.02
N GLU A 124 -38.55 13.81 -9.61
CA GLU A 124 -39.44 12.67 -9.33
C GLU A 124 -38.85 11.29 -9.69
N HIS A 125 -37.82 11.24 -10.53
CA HIS A 125 -37.25 10.00 -11.06
C HIS A 125 -35.90 9.60 -10.42
N ILE A 126 -35.47 10.28 -9.35
CA ILE A 126 -34.20 9.98 -8.68
C ILE A 126 -34.48 9.20 -7.39
N ASP A 127 -33.64 8.21 -7.09
CA ASP A 127 -33.71 7.44 -5.85
C ASP A 127 -33.64 8.36 -4.62
N LEU A 128 -34.50 8.10 -3.64
CA LEU A 128 -34.63 8.80 -2.36
C LEU A 128 -33.30 8.88 -1.61
N ASN A 129 -32.47 7.85 -1.71
CA ASN A 129 -31.14 7.84 -1.05
C ASN A 129 -30.16 8.84 -1.67
N VAL A 130 -30.28 9.08 -2.98
CA VAL A 130 -29.45 10.06 -3.70
C VAL A 130 -29.96 11.48 -3.44
N LEU A 131 -31.29 11.64 -3.33
CA LEU A 131 -31.92 12.92 -3.03
C LEU A 131 -31.69 13.35 -1.57
N HIS A 132 -31.85 12.42 -0.64
CA HIS A 132 -31.80 12.62 0.81
C HIS A 132 -30.88 11.59 1.46
N PRO A 133 -29.55 11.76 1.36
CA PRO A 133 -28.60 10.85 1.96
C PRO A 133 -28.75 10.80 3.48
N ILE A 134 -28.53 9.62 4.07
CA ILE A 134 -28.66 9.36 5.51
C ILE A 134 -27.49 10.00 6.24
N VAL A 135 -27.77 10.78 7.28
CA VAL A 135 -26.73 11.48 8.03
C VAL A 135 -26.00 10.52 8.97
N LEU A 136 -24.67 10.53 8.92
CA LEU A 136 -23.82 9.70 9.79
C LEU A 136 -22.72 10.51 10.47
N ASP A 137 -22.42 10.15 11.72
CA ASP A 137 -21.31 10.73 12.46
C ASP A 137 -20.03 9.91 12.26
N THR A 138 -18.89 10.60 12.29
CA THR A 138 -17.55 10.00 12.09
C THR A 138 -16.99 9.29 13.30
N HIS A 139 -17.51 9.59 14.49
CA HIS A 139 -17.06 8.97 15.73
C HIS A 139 -17.55 7.52 15.83
N GLN A 140 -18.72 7.25 15.26
CA GLN A 140 -19.35 5.93 15.27
C GLN A 140 -18.50 4.89 14.55
N GLN A 141 -18.39 3.73 15.19
CA GLN A 141 -17.65 2.61 14.62
C GLN A 141 -18.32 2.05 13.38
N LEU A 142 -19.65 2.01 13.36
CA LEU A 142 -20.44 1.62 12.19
C LEU A 142 -20.00 2.42 10.94
N THR A 143 -19.86 3.75 11.07
CA THR A 143 -19.41 4.62 9.98
C THR A 143 -18.00 4.28 9.51
N LYS A 144 -17.08 3.92 10.42
CA LYS A 144 -15.72 3.51 10.06
C LYS A 144 -15.70 2.17 9.32
N LEU A 145 -16.53 1.21 9.76
CA LEU A 145 -16.70 -0.08 9.11
C LEU A 145 -17.30 0.08 7.70
N LEU A 146 -18.30 0.95 7.56
CA LEU A 146 -18.90 1.32 6.28
C LEU A 146 -17.85 1.93 5.33
N ILE A 147 -17.07 2.93 5.78
CA ILE A 147 -16.00 3.52 4.97
C ILE A 147 -14.99 2.45 4.53
N LYS A 148 -14.60 1.55 5.44
CA LYS A 148 -13.64 0.48 5.16
C LYS A 148 -14.16 -0.51 4.13
N GLU A 149 -15.43 -0.86 4.18
CA GLU A 149 -16.06 -1.74 3.18
C GLU A 149 -16.13 -1.08 1.80
N TYR A 150 -16.57 0.18 1.72
CA TYR A 150 -16.59 0.91 0.45
C TYR A 150 -15.19 1.09 -0.14
N ASP A 151 -14.19 1.39 0.69
CA ASP A 151 -12.79 1.51 0.24
C ASP A 151 -12.25 0.18 -0.32
N ALA A 152 -12.57 -0.95 0.33
CA ALA A 152 -12.19 -2.29 -0.13
C ALA A 152 -12.92 -2.68 -1.42
N ASN A 153 -14.24 -2.46 -1.50
CA ASN A 153 -15.06 -2.80 -2.67
C ASN A 153 -14.64 -1.99 -3.92
N LEU A 154 -14.17 -0.75 -3.74
CA LEU A 154 -13.70 0.10 -4.83
C LEU A 154 -12.21 -0.09 -5.16
N LEU A 155 -11.51 -1.03 -4.50
CA LEU A 155 -10.08 -1.31 -4.69
C LEU A 155 -9.15 -0.12 -4.33
N HIS A 156 -9.41 0.53 -3.19
CA HIS A 156 -8.55 1.58 -2.61
C HIS A 156 -8.22 2.80 -3.50
N PRO A 157 -9.19 3.37 -4.26
CA PRO A 157 -8.92 4.34 -5.32
C PRO A 157 -8.44 5.69 -4.79
N GLY A 158 -8.83 6.07 -3.57
CA GLY A 158 -8.51 7.35 -2.94
C GLY A 158 -9.73 8.03 -2.33
N PRO A 159 -9.50 9.10 -1.54
CA PRO A 159 -10.53 9.62 -0.65
C PRO A 159 -11.70 10.24 -1.40
N GLU A 160 -11.46 10.87 -2.55
CA GLU A 160 -12.52 11.52 -3.35
C GLU A 160 -13.47 10.50 -3.97
N ARG A 161 -12.93 9.41 -4.52
CA ARG A 161 -13.74 8.39 -5.18
C ARG A 161 -14.65 7.68 -4.18
N VAL A 162 -14.09 7.31 -3.02
CA VAL A 162 -14.87 6.72 -1.92
C VAL A 162 -15.92 7.70 -1.40
N LEU A 163 -15.58 9.00 -1.29
CA LEU A 163 -16.52 10.03 -0.83
C LEU A 163 -17.71 10.19 -1.79
N VAL A 164 -17.47 10.21 -3.10
CA VAL A 164 -18.54 10.34 -4.10
C VAL A 164 -19.46 9.12 -4.06
N GLU A 165 -18.91 7.92 -3.91
CA GLU A 165 -19.72 6.71 -3.82
C GLU A 165 -20.55 6.68 -2.53
N LEU A 166 -19.94 7.01 -1.39
CA LEU A 166 -20.65 7.10 -0.10
C LEU A 166 -21.76 8.15 -0.15
N LYS A 167 -21.54 9.29 -0.80
CA LYS A 167 -22.53 10.38 -0.94
C LYS A 167 -23.80 10.01 -1.69
N ARG A 168 -23.83 8.88 -2.41
CA ARG A 168 -25.05 8.36 -3.05
C ARG A 168 -26.07 7.83 -2.05
N HIS A 169 -25.63 7.48 -0.85
CA HIS A 169 -26.48 6.87 0.19
C HIS A 169 -26.34 7.56 1.55
N PHE A 170 -25.17 8.12 1.85
CA PHE A 170 -24.81 8.62 3.17
C PHE A 170 -24.18 10.01 3.12
N TRP A 171 -24.60 10.88 4.02
CA TRP A 171 -23.93 12.13 4.33
C TRP A 171 -23.14 12.02 5.62
N ILE A 172 -21.86 11.66 5.50
CA ILE A 172 -20.94 11.56 6.63
C ILE A 172 -20.42 12.96 6.98
N LEU A 173 -20.64 13.41 8.22
CA LEU A 173 -20.11 14.70 8.71
C LEU A 173 -18.60 14.75 8.55
N ARG A 174 -18.02 15.80 7.94
CA ARG A 174 -16.56 15.85 7.66
C ARG A 174 -16.03 14.60 6.93
N GLY A 175 -16.86 13.95 6.09
CA GLY A 175 -16.58 12.63 5.49
C GLY A 175 -15.22 12.50 4.80
N ARG A 176 -14.76 13.55 4.10
CA ARG A 176 -13.43 13.56 3.46
C ARG A 176 -12.29 13.31 4.46
N ALA A 177 -12.35 13.93 5.64
CA ALA A 177 -11.34 13.76 6.69
C ALA A 177 -11.42 12.37 7.32
N ALA A 178 -12.63 11.85 7.54
CA ALA A 178 -12.84 10.51 8.07
C ALA A 178 -12.29 9.44 7.12
N ILE A 179 -12.58 9.54 5.82
CA ILE A 179 -12.08 8.61 4.80
C ILE A 179 -10.54 8.62 4.75
N LYS A 180 -9.93 9.82 4.75
CA LYS A 180 -8.46 9.93 4.83
C LYS A 180 -7.90 9.23 6.07
N LYS A 181 -8.53 9.41 7.23
CA LYS A 181 -8.12 8.75 8.47
C LYS A 181 -8.22 7.22 8.37
N CYS A 182 -9.31 6.71 7.81
CA CYS A 182 -9.48 5.27 7.56
C CYS A 182 -8.43 4.72 6.59
N GLN A 183 -8.16 5.41 5.48
CA GLN A 183 -7.15 5.00 4.50
C GLN A 183 -5.73 5.06 5.06
N LEU A 184 -5.42 6.01 5.95
CA LEU A 184 -4.14 6.07 6.64
C LEU A 184 -3.92 4.86 7.57
N ALA A 185 -4.98 4.30 8.16
CA ALA A 185 -4.92 3.10 8.99
C ALA A 185 -5.00 1.79 8.18
N CYS A 186 -5.40 1.85 6.90
CA CYS A 186 -5.52 0.69 6.03
C CYS A 186 -4.15 0.25 5.51
N THR A 187 -3.78 -1.00 5.76
CA THR A 187 -2.50 -1.58 5.33
C THR A 187 -2.31 -1.58 3.82
N ASP A 188 -3.38 -1.84 3.06
CA ASP A 188 -3.30 -1.88 1.60
C ASP A 188 -3.11 -0.47 1.05
N CYS A 189 -3.88 0.51 1.53
CA CYS A 189 -3.67 1.91 1.20
C CYS A 189 -2.26 2.39 1.53
N GLN A 190 -1.70 2.01 2.70
CA GLN A 190 -0.33 2.34 3.07
C GLN A 190 0.69 1.76 2.08
N LYS A 191 0.55 0.49 1.70
CA LYS A 191 1.44 -0.18 0.75
C LYS A 191 1.36 0.47 -0.64
N TRP A 192 0.15 0.67 -1.16
CA TRP A 192 -0.07 1.24 -2.49
C TRP A 192 0.36 2.71 -2.61
N ARG A 193 0.29 3.47 -1.52
CA ARG A 193 0.64 4.90 -1.49
C ARG A 193 2.05 5.18 -0.95
N ALA A 194 2.79 4.14 -0.55
CA ALA A 194 4.14 4.29 -0.04
C ALA A 194 5.04 4.92 -1.10
N GLN A 195 5.59 6.09 -0.78
CA GLN A 195 6.60 6.75 -1.62
C GLN A 195 7.99 6.32 -1.14
N PRO A 196 8.93 5.99 -2.05
CA PRO A 196 10.29 5.67 -1.65
C PRO A 196 10.92 6.90 -1.00
N LYS A 197 11.48 6.74 0.20
CA LYS A 197 12.27 7.79 0.84
C LYS A 197 13.59 7.89 0.10
N ILE A 198 13.74 8.92 -0.73
CA ILE A 198 14.98 9.17 -1.47
C ILE A 198 16.11 9.35 -0.44
N PRO A 199 17.16 8.52 -0.48
CA PRO A 199 18.28 8.67 0.44
C PRO A 199 19.01 9.98 0.16
N MET A 200 19.58 10.58 1.20
CA MET A 200 20.48 11.74 1.04
C MET A 200 21.65 11.34 0.13
N MET A 201 22.04 12.24 -0.79
CA MET A 201 23.17 11.98 -1.68
C MET A 201 24.43 11.76 -0.86
N ALA A 202 25.12 10.65 -1.08
CA ALA A 202 26.38 10.36 -0.42
C ALA A 202 27.51 11.20 -1.03
N ASP A 203 28.53 11.48 -0.20
CA ASP A 203 29.76 12.12 -0.66
C ASP A 203 30.46 11.29 -1.75
N LEU A 204 31.20 11.97 -2.63
CA LEU A 204 31.93 11.30 -3.68
C LEU A 204 33.10 10.47 -3.10
N PRO A 205 33.33 9.25 -3.61
CA PRO A 205 34.44 8.43 -3.13
C PRO A 205 35.78 9.13 -3.38
N PRO A 206 36.79 8.97 -2.49
CA PRO A 206 38.11 9.58 -2.64
C PRO A 206 38.77 9.31 -3.99
N ALA A 207 38.52 8.14 -4.59
CA ALA A 207 38.98 7.77 -5.93
C ALA A 207 38.60 8.78 -7.03
N ARG A 208 37.49 9.51 -6.87
CA ARG A 208 37.07 10.59 -7.79
C ARG A 208 37.74 11.93 -7.50
N LEU A 209 38.33 12.10 -6.32
CA LEU A 209 38.83 13.37 -5.80
C LEU A 209 40.36 13.39 -5.63
N ARG A 210 41.09 12.40 -6.15
CA ARG A 210 42.56 12.33 -6.13
C ARG A 210 43.19 13.34 -7.11
N LEU A 211 42.96 14.62 -6.89
CA LEU A 211 43.61 15.71 -7.60
C LEU A 211 45.14 15.60 -7.39
N TYR A 212 45.92 15.97 -8.40
CA TYR A 212 47.40 15.86 -8.42
C TYR A 212 47.98 14.45 -8.50
N LYS A 213 47.16 13.42 -8.73
CA LYS A 213 47.64 12.09 -9.14
C LYS A 213 47.63 11.98 -10.67
N PRO A 214 48.52 11.15 -11.27
CA PRO A 214 48.52 10.96 -12.70
C PRO A 214 47.15 10.43 -13.18
N PRO A 215 46.73 10.75 -14.42
CA PRO A 215 45.55 10.14 -15.03
C PRO A 215 45.61 8.63 -14.88
N PHE A 216 44.43 8.01 -14.71
CA PHE A 216 44.29 6.57 -14.46
C PHE A 216 44.85 6.03 -13.13
N SER A 217 45.27 6.89 -12.19
CA SER A 217 45.65 6.43 -10.83
C SER A 217 44.52 5.66 -10.14
N SER A 218 43.29 6.18 -10.19
CA SER A 218 42.08 5.44 -9.80
C SER A 218 41.29 5.16 -11.08
N THR A 219 41.14 3.89 -11.42
CA THR A 219 40.54 3.47 -12.70
C THR A 219 39.41 2.50 -12.46
N GLU A 220 38.28 2.71 -13.12
CA GLU A 220 37.15 1.78 -13.16
C GLU A 220 37.19 1.02 -14.49
N MET A 221 36.94 -0.29 -14.47
CA MET A 221 37.06 -1.14 -15.66
C MET A 221 35.78 -1.91 -15.94
N ASP A 222 35.29 -1.96 -17.18
CA ASP A 222 34.11 -2.76 -17.60
C ASP A 222 34.38 -3.56 -18.85
N CYS A 223 33.73 -4.72 -18.96
CA CYS A 223 33.61 -5.41 -20.23
C CYS A 223 32.25 -5.11 -20.88
N PHE A 224 32.23 -4.96 -22.20
CA PHE A 224 31.01 -4.70 -22.96
C PHE A 224 31.02 -5.46 -24.28
N GLY A 225 29.83 -5.80 -24.77
CA GLY A 225 29.65 -6.64 -25.95
C GLY A 225 28.57 -7.70 -25.68
N PRO A 226 28.61 -8.86 -26.34
CA PRO A 226 29.53 -9.20 -27.43
C PRO A 226 29.21 -8.40 -28.71
N PHE A 227 30.24 -8.08 -29.48
CA PHE A 227 30.14 -7.59 -30.85
C PHE A 227 30.44 -8.73 -31.81
N THR A 228 29.65 -8.82 -32.87
CA THR A 228 29.83 -9.82 -33.91
C THR A 228 30.69 -9.20 -35.00
N VAL A 229 31.93 -9.67 -35.14
CA VAL A 229 32.88 -9.18 -36.15
C VAL A 229 33.13 -10.26 -37.20
N LYS A 230 33.32 -9.84 -38.46
CA LYS A 230 33.73 -10.74 -39.54
C LYS A 230 35.24 -10.75 -39.63
N ILE A 231 35.85 -11.93 -39.50
CA ILE A 231 37.27 -12.15 -39.70
C ILE A 231 37.40 -13.14 -40.86
N GLY A 232 37.74 -12.61 -42.05
CA GLY A 232 37.71 -13.38 -43.29
C GLY A 232 36.31 -13.93 -43.60
N ARG A 233 36.19 -15.26 -43.70
CA ARG A 233 34.91 -15.96 -43.94
C ARG A 233 34.18 -16.35 -42.65
N GLN A 234 34.79 -16.14 -41.48
CA GLN A 234 34.23 -16.53 -40.19
C GLN A 234 33.64 -15.32 -39.48
N THR A 235 32.66 -15.60 -38.63
CA THR A 235 32.00 -14.61 -37.78
C THR A 235 32.29 -14.97 -36.34
N GLU A 236 32.96 -14.07 -35.63
CA GLU A 236 33.42 -14.30 -34.27
C GLU A 236 32.86 -13.26 -33.31
N LYS A 237 32.67 -13.67 -32.05
CA LYS A 237 32.32 -12.75 -30.98
C LYS A 237 33.60 -12.08 -30.47
N ARG A 238 33.52 -10.78 -30.25
CA ARG A 238 34.54 -9.98 -29.58
C ARG A 238 33.89 -9.17 -28.47
N TRP A 239 34.67 -8.87 -27.45
CA TRP A 239 34.26 -8.00 -26.35
C TRP A 239 35.15 -6.77 -26.37
N GLY A 240 34.67 -5.66 -25.84
CA GLY A 240 35.48 -4.50 -25.53
C GLY A 240 35.69 -4.42 -24.03
N ILE A 241 36.80 -3.83 -23.61
CA ILE A 241 37.02 -3.41 -22.24
C ILE A 241 37.24 -1.89 -22.20
N VAL A 242 36.60 -1.24 -21.24
CA VAL A 242 36.77 0.18 -20.95
C VAL A 242 37.59 0.31 -19.70
N PHE A 243 38.66 1.09 -19.73
CA PHE A 243 39.34 1.63 -18.56
C PHE A 243 39.02 3.11 -18.44
N LYS A 244 38.31 3.49 -17.37
CA LYS A 244 37.86 4.85 -17.11
C LYS A 244 38.64 5.44 -15.95
N CYS A 245 39.28 6.58 -16.14
CA CYS A 245 39.85 7.32 -15.02
C CYS A 245 38.74 7.96 -14.17
N MET A 246 38.73 7.68 -12.86
CA MET A 246 37.72 8.19 -11.94
C MET A 246 37.86 9.71 -11.69
N THR A 247 39.08 10.22 -11.77
CA THR A 247 39.43 11.63 -11.54
C THR A 247 39.16 12.48 -12.79
N THR A 248 39.78 12.13 -13.94
CA THR A 248 39.71 12.96 -15.16
C THR A 248 38.59 12.58 -16.12
N ARG A 249 37.95 11.41 -15.92
CA ARG A 249 36.94 10.83 -16.83
C ARG A 249 37.45 10.45 -18.21
N CYS A 250 38.77 10.43 -18.41
CA CYS A 250 39.37 9.90 -19.62
C CYS A 250 39.05 8.40 -19.78
N LEU A 251 38.79 7.98 -21.02
CA LEU A 251 38.51 6.60 -21.39
C LEU A 251 39.67 6.03 -22.20
N HIS A 252 40.03 4.79 -21.90
CA HIS A 252 40.86 3.95 -22.74
C HIS A 252 40.04 2.70 -23.11
N LEU A 253 39.91 2.44 -24.40
CA LEU A 253 39.18 1.30 -24.92
C LEU A 253 40.17 0.30 -25.49
N ASP A 254 39.93 -0.98 -25.23
CA ASP A 254 40.71 -2.07 -25.79
C ASP A 254 39.78 -3.21 -26.21
N LEU A 255 40.24 -4.03 -27.16
CA LEU A 255 39.49 -5.16 -27.70
C LEU A 255 39.92 -6.45 -26.98
N LEU A 256 38.94 -7.28 -26.64
CA LEU A 256 39.11 -8.60 -26.05
C LEU A 256 38.63 -9.68 -27.03
N GLU A 257 39.44 -10.72 -27.18
CA GLU A 257 39.13 -11.88 -28.02
C GLU A 257 38.11 -12.80 -27.36
N SER A 258 38.21 -12.99 -26.05
CA SER A 258 37.27 -13.74 -25.20
C SER A 258 36.98 -12.98 -23.90
N LEU A 259 36.00 -13.46 -23.13
CA LEU A 259 35.64 -12.91 -21.82
C LEU A 259 36.29 -13.72 -20.67
N ASP A 260 37.58 -14.04 -20.81
CA ASP A 260 38.33 -14.85 -19.84
C ASP A 260 39.39 -14.01 -19.11
N SER A 261 39.96 -14.56 -18.04
CA SER A 261 41.02 -13.91 -17.25
C SER A 261 42.25 -13.58 -18.09
N ASP A 262 42.70 -14.49 -18.95
CA ASP A 262 43.88 -14.29 -19.81
C ASP A 262 43.71 -13.08 -20.74
N ALA A 263 42.54 -12.98 -21.39
CA ALA A 263 42.22 -11.87 -22.27
C ALA A 263 42.22 -10.55 -21.49
N PHE A 264 41.66 -10.55 -20.28
CA PHE A 264 41.70 -9.40 -19.37
C PHE A 264 43.14 -9.01 -18.98
N LEU A 265 43.97 -9.97 -18.56
CA LEU A 265 45.36 -9.72 -18.14
C LEU A 265 46.21 -9.16 -19.29
N MET A 266 46.03 -9.67 -20.50
CA MET A 266 46.70 -9.14 -21.69
C MET A 266 46.27 -7.70 -21.98
N SER A 267 44.97 -7.39 -21.84
CA SER A 267 44.48 -6.02 -21.99
C SER A 267 45.02 -5.10 -20.90
N LEU A 268 45.03 -5.54 -19.64
CA LEU A 268 45.59 -4.79 -18.53
C LEU A 268 47.07 -4.48 -18.76
N ARG A 269 47.85 -5.44 -19.28
CA ARG A 269 49.25 -5.23 -19.63
C ARG A 269 49.41 -4.17 -20.73
N ARG A 270 48.58 -4.20 -21.78
CA ARG A 270 48.58 -3.17 -22.84
C ARG A 270 48.20 -1.80 -22.29
N PHE A 271 47.19 -1.75 -21.42
CA PHE A 271 46.78 -0.52 -20.75
C PHE A 271 47.91 0.08 -19.92
N ILE A 272 48.55 -0.72 -19.06
CA ILE A 272 49.67 -0.28 -18.21
C ILE A 272 50.84 0.24 -19.06
N ALA A 273 51.17 -0.46 -20.15
CA ALA A 273 52.25 -0.04 -21.05
C ALA A 273 51.99 1.32 -21.71
N ARG A 274 50.73 1.68 -21.98
CA ARG A 274 50.36 2.92 -22.68
C ARG A 274 49.97 4.08 -21.76
N ARG A 275 49.30 3.78 -20.64
CA ARG A 275 48.71 4.78 -19.73
C ARG A 275 49.43 4.88 -18.39
N GLY A 276 50.34 3.96 -18.11
CA GLY A 276 50.99 3.82 -16.82
C GLY A 276 50.20 2.92 -15.86
N LYS A 277 50.86 2.54 -14.78
CA LYS A 277 50.30 1.63 -13.77
C LYS A 277 49.25 2.33 -12.91
N PRO A 278 48.02 1.79 -12.79
CA PRO A 278 47.04 2.31 -11.86
C PRO A 278 47.47 2.03 -10.40
N PHE A 279 47.03 2.88 -9.48
CA PHE A 279 47.14 2.60 -8.05
C PHE A 279 46.02 1.66 -7.61
N GLU A 280 44.80 1.89 -8.09
CA GLU A 280 43.63 1.07 -7.78
C GLU A 280 42.72 0.86 -9.00
N LEU A 281 42.18 -0.34 -9.11
CA LEU A 281 41.23 -0.77 -10.13
C LEU A 281 39.89 -1.11 -9.48
N PHE A 282 38.81 -0.57 -10.04
CA PHE A 282 37.44 -0.82 -9.61
C PHE A 282 36.69 -1.63 -10.67
N SER A 283 36.03 -2.71 -10.29
CA SER A 283 35.18 -3.50 -11.19
C SER A 283 34.01 -4.15 -10.45
N ASP A 284 33.12 -4.78 -11.22
CA ASP A 284 32.20 -5.78 -10.69
C ASP A 284 32.91 -7.10 -10.38
N ASN A 285 32.16 -8.02 -9.77
CA ASN A 285 32.61 -9.38 -9.46
C ASN A 285 32.60 -10.30 -10.69
N GLY A 286 32.88 -9.75 -11.89
CA GLY A 286 33.05 -10.55 -13.11
C GLY A 286 34.14 -11.61 -12.92
N THR A 287 33.87 -12.84 -13.36
CA THR A 287 34.75 -13.99 -13.13
C THR A 287 36.13 -13.80 -13.74
N ASN A 288 36.21 -13.13 -14.89
CA ASN A 288 37.45 -12.73 -15.55
C ASN A 288 38.29 -11.75 -14.71
N PHE A 289 37.67 -10.81 -14.01
CA PHE A 289 38.38 -9.84 -13.15
C PHE A 289 38.80 -10.46 -11.82
N VAL A 290 37.91 -11.27 -11.22
CA VAL A 290 38.22 -11.99 -9.98
C VAL A 290 39.34 -13.01 -10.21
N GLY A 291 39.24 -13.79 -11.30
CA GLY A 291 40.28 -14.74 -11.72
C GLY A 291 41.61 -14.05 -12.01
N GLY A 292 41.61 -13.00 -12.85
CA GLY A 292 42.84 -12.27 -13.14
C GLY A 292 43.50 -11.62 -11.91
N ASN A 293 42.72 -11.12 -10.95
CA ASN A 293 43.27 -10.63 -9.68
C ASN A 293 43.88 -11.76 -8.85
N GLN A 294 43.26 -12.94 -8.84
CA GLN A 294 43.78 -14.11 -8.14
C GLN A 294 45.11 -14.57 -8.75
N GLU A 295 45.20 -14.67 -10.08
CA GLU A 295 46.44 -15.02 -10.79
C GLU A 295 47.58 -14.02 -10.51
N ILE A 296 47.29 -12.71 -10.49
CA ILE A 296 48.29 -11.68 -10.14
C ILE A 296 48.79 -11.87 -8.70
N LYS A 297 47.92 -12.22 -7.76
CA LYS A 297 48.31 -12.48 -6.36
C LYS A 297 49.17 -13.73 -6.25
N GLU A 298 48.78 -14.82 -6.88
CA GLU A 298 49.53 -16.07 -6.89
C GLU A 298 50.92 -15.89 -7.51
N ALA A 299 50.99 -15.17 -8.64
CA ALA A 299 52.27 -14.83 -9.27
C ALA A 299 53.16 -14.01 -8.34
N TYR A 300 52.60 -13.04 -7.61
CA TYR A 300 53.34 -12.27 -6.61
C TYR A 300 53.80 -13.15 -5.44
N GLU A 301 52.97 -14.07 -4.97
CA GLU A 301 53.28 -15.00 -3.87
C GLU A 301 54.33 -16.04 -4.26
N ALA A 302 54.43 -16.42 -5.52
CA ALA A 302 55.47 -17.31 -6.03
C ALA A 302 56.86 -16.63 -6.19
N MET A 303 56.94 -15.30 -6.14
CA MET A 303 58.21 -14.57 -6.32
C MET A 303 59.17 -14.73 -5.12
N ALA A 304 60.47 -14.57 -5.41
CA ALA A 304 61.52 -14.55 -4.40
C ALA A 304 61.31 -13.39 -3.37
N PRO A 305 61.64 -13.58 -2.08
CA PRO A 305 61.40 -12.57 -1.03
C PRO A 305 61.95 -11.17 -1.35
N ARG A 306 63.18 -11.11 -1.88
CA ARG A 306 63.82 -9.84 -2.27
C ARG A 306 63.03 -9.09 -3.35
N LEU A 307 62.45 -9.80 -4.32
CA LEU A 307 61.63 -9.18 -5.38
C LEU A 307 60.28 -8.73 -4.82
N LYS A 308 59.70 -9.50 -3.89
CA LYS A 308 58.46 -9.09 -3.22
C LYS A 308 58.64 -7.74 -2.54
N GLU A 309 59.68 -7.58 -1.72
CA GLU A 309 60.00 -6.32 -1.03
C GLU A 309 60.11 -5.13 -2.00
N GLN A 310 60.82 -5.31 -3.11
CA GLN A 310 60.98 -4.27 -4.12
C GLN A 310 59.68 -3.93 -4.87
N LEU A 311 58.78 -4.91 -5.05
CA LEU A 311 57.55 -4.74 -5.82
C LEU A 311 56.33 -4.40 -4.96
N VAL A 312 56.45 -4.32 -3.63
CA VAL A 312 55.35 -3.94 -2.72
C VAL A 312 54.70 -2.62 -3.16
N GLU A 313 55.51 -1.60 -3.45
CA GLU A 313 55.03 -0.26 -3.86
C GLU A 313 54.36 -0.27 -5.24
N HIS A 314 54.65 -1.29 -6.04
CA HIS A 314 54.11 -1.45 -7.38
C HIS A 314 52.82 -2.25 -7.43
N LYS A 315 52.30 -2.75 -6.30
CA LYS A 315 51.00 -3.45 -6.29
C LYS A 315 49.86 -2.58 -6.80
N ILE A 316 48.87 -3.23 -7.42
CA ILE A 316 47.61 -2.61 -7.86
C ILE A 316 46.53 -3.09 -6.89
N SER A 317 45.77 -2.16 -6.31
CA SER A 317 44.66 -2.51 -5.43
C SER A 317 43.39 -2.77 -6.24
N PHE A 318 42.97 -4.03 -6.33
CA PHE A 318 41.68 -4.41 -6.91
C PHE A 318 40.56 -4.21 -5.88
N ARG A 319 39.53 -3.46 -6.25
CA ARG A 319 38.36 -3.16 -5.43
C ARG A 319 37.10 -3.58 -6.19
N PHE A 320 36.36 -4.52 -5.63
CA PHE A 320 35.13 -5.02 -6.24
C PHE A 320 33.90 -4.39 -5.58
N ILE A 321 32.91 -4.03 -6.40
CA ILE A 321 31.64 -3.52 -5.87
C ILE A 321 30.84 -4.63 -5.17
N PRO A 322 29.99 -4.29 -4.19
CA PRO A 322 29.10 -5.26 -3.56
C PRO A 322 28.22 -5.95 -4.60
N PRO A 323 27.93 -7.26 -4.42
CA PRO A 323 27.03 -7.98 -5.32
C PRO A 323 25.64 -7.30 -5.36
N SER A 324 25.01 -7.30 -6.54
CA SER A 324 23.68 -6.72 -6.77
C SER A 324 23.55 -5.22 -6.47
N ALA A 325 24.65 -4.48 -6.46
CA ALA A 325 24.67 -3.03 -6.22
C ALA A 325 25.12 -2.23 -7.47
N PRO A 326 24.40 -2.30 -8.61
CA PRO A 326 24.82 -1.68 -9.88
C PRO A 326 24.94 -0.16 -9.78
N HIS A 327 24.22 0.48 -8.85
CA HIS A 327 24.31 1.91 -8.59
C HIS A 327 25.74 2.38 -8.22
N PHE A 328 26.58 1.50 -7.65
CA PHE A 328 28.00 1.78 -7.40
C PHE A 328 28.84 1.83 -8.69
N GLY A 329 28.41 1.14 -9.76
CA GLY A 329 29.05 1.12 -11.09
C GLY A 329 28.45 2.11 -12.10
N SER A 330 27.49 2.94 -11.68
CA SER A 330 26.72 3.85 -12.55
C SER A 330 27.58 4.81 -13.39
N ILE A 331 28.79 5.12 -12.94
CA ILE A 331 29.73 6.01 -13.63
C ILE A 331 30.22 5.38 -14.93
N ARG A 332 30.48 4.07 -14.93
CA ARG A 332 31.02 3.30 -16.05
C ARG A 332 29.92 2.84 -17.02
N GLU A 333 28.76 2.44 -16.51
CA GLU A 333 27.61 2.05 -17.35
C GLU A 333 27.21 3.13 -18.36
N ARG A 334 27.23 4.40 -17.93
CA ARG A 334 26.94 5.54 -18.81
C ARG A 334 27.94 5.66 -19.96
N GLU A 335 29.21 5.41 -19.72
CA GLU A 335 30.24 5.49 -20.75
C GLU A 335 30.18 4.30 -21.69
N VAL A 336 29.95 3.10 -21.17
CA VAL A 336 29.70 1.90 -22.00
C VAL A 336 28.53 2.17 -22.95
N LYS A 337 27.46 2.81 -22.48
CA LYS A 337 26.35 3.24 -23.34
C LYS A 337 26.81 4.22 -24.43
N SER A 338 27.61 5.23 -24.08
CA SER A 338 28.16 6.18 -25.05
C SER A 338 29.04 5.51 -26.10
N VAL A 339 29.91 4.57 -25.69
CA VAL A 339 30.77 3.80 -26.58
C VAL A 339 29.94 2.93 -27.52
N LYS A 340 28.94 2.20 -26.99
CA LYS A 340 28.02 1.39 -27.81
C LYS A 340 27.24 2.22 -28.81
N GLN A 341 26.90 3.47 -28.48
CA GLN A 341 26.24 4.39 -29.42
C GLN A 341 27.18 4.87 -30.51
N ALA A 342 28.45 5.15 -30.19
CA ALA A 342 29.44 5.59 -31.18
C ALA A 342 29.91 4.47 -32.13
N LEU A 343 29.79 3.20 -31.71
CA LEU A 343 30.16 2.03 -32.52
C LEU A 343 29.01 1.51 -33.40
N LYS A 344 27.78 2.00 -33.20
CA LYS A 344 26.65 1.78 -34.11
C LYS A 344 26.73 2.78 -35.25
#